data_AF-A0A239XUH3-F1
#
_entry.id   AF-A0A239XUH3-F1
#
_cell.length_a   1.000
_cell.length_b   1.000
_cell.length_c   1.000
_cell.angle_alpha   90.00
_cell.angle_beta   90.00
_cell.angle_gamma   90.00
#
_symmetry.space_group_name_H-M   'P 1'
#
loop_
_entity.id
_entity.type
_entity.pdbx_description
1 polymer ?
#
loop_
_entity_poly.entity_id
_entity_poly.type
_entity_poly.pdbx_seq_one_letter_code
_entity_poly.pdbx_strand_id
1 'polypeptide(L)'
;MSENILSLEDLKFLEQLYSKHAIETLRFDENGITLNNSGLHIEESGQITYLEEISRKLKFRLQSNCQLIFRSGFNFDVVRI
;
A
#
# COMPACT_ATOMS: atom_id res chain seq x y z
N MET A 1 -3.71 -23.04 3.77
CA MET A 1 -4.03 -21.96 4.72
C MET A 1 -3.38 -20.71 4.18
N SER A 2 -4.14 -19.82 3.55
CA SER A 2 -3.59 -18.56 3.05
C SER A 2 -3.42 -17.63 4.23
N GLU A 3 -2.23 -17.62 4.82
CA GLU A 3 -1.85 -16.59 5.79
C GLU A 3 -1.96 -15.24 5.08
N ASN A 4 -2.90 -14.40 5.54
CA ASN A 4 -2.98 -13.02 5.09
C ASN A 4 -1.69 -12.32 5.51
N ILE A 5 -0.86 -11.96 4.53
CA ILE A 5 0.41 -11.25 4.74
C ILE A 5 0.19 -9.89 5.41
N LEU A 6 -1.01 -9.34 5.22
CA LEU A 6 -1.47 -8.11 5.84
C LEU A 6 -2.39 -8.46 7.01
N SER A 7 -2.07 -7.90 8.18
CA SER A 7 -2.90 -7.92 9.37
C SER A 7 -4.19 -7.12 9.14
N LEU A 8 -5.19 -7.33 9.99
CA LEU A 8 -6.41 -6.51 9.98
C LEU A 8 -6.11 -5.01 10.17
N GLU A 9 -5.07 -4.68 10.94
CA GLU A 9 -4.62 -3.29 11.13
C GLU A 9 -4.01 -2.72 9.84
N ASP A 10 -3.21 -3.51 9.11
CA ASP A 10 -2.65 -3.11 7.81
C ASP A 10 -3.78 -2.80 6.82
N LEU A 11 -4.82 -3.65 6.79
CA LEU A 11 -5.99 -3.45 5.92
C LEU A 11 -6.78 -2.19 6.31
N LYS A 12 -7.07 -1.98 7.59
CA LYS A 12 -7.76 -0.76 8.05
C LYS A 12 -6.98 0.51 7.74
N PHE A 13 -5.65 0.46 7.86
CA PHE A 13 -4.80 1.58 7.50
C PHE A 13 -4.90 1.89 6.01
N LEU A 14 -4.80 0.88 5.14
CA LEU A 14 -4.95 1.05 3.69
C LEU A 14 -6.36 1.57 3.32
N GLU A 15 -7.40 1.16 4.04
CA GLU A 15 -8.77 1.64 3.86
C GLU A 15 -8.90 3.12 4.19
N GLN A 16 -8.34 3.53 5.32
CA GLN A 16 -8.32 4.95 5.71
C GLN A 16 -7.52 5.79 4.72
N LEU A 17 -6.38 5.28 4.26
CA LEU A 17 -5.53 5.94 3.28
C LEU A 17 -6.27 6.12 1.94
N TYR A 18 -6.92 5.05 1.46
CA TYR A 18 -7.78 5.07 0.28
C TYR A 18 -8.94 6.05 0.42
N SER A 19 -9.66 6.01 1.54
CA SER A 19 -10.83 6.85 1.79
C SER A 19 -10.48 8.33 1.95
N LYS A 20 -9.33 8.66 2.54
CA LYS A 20 -8.90 10.06 2.75
C LYS A 20 -8.33 10.69 1.50
N HIS A 21 -7.61 9.92 0.69
CA HIS A 21 -6.80 10.49 -0.39
C HIS A 21 -7.17 9.98 -1.79
N ALA A 22 -8.23 9.16 -1.90
CA ALA A 22 -8.70 8.58 -3.16
C ALA A 22 -7.56 7.99 -4.01
N ILE A 23 -6.63 7.27 -3.36
CA ILE A 23 -5.44 6.74 -4.02
C ILE A 23 -5.86 5.66 -5.00
N GLU A 24 -5.47 5.81 -6.26
CA GLU A 24 -5.75 4.80 -7.27
C GLU A 24 -4.70 3.70 -7.24
N THR A 25 -3.43 4.07 -7.11
CA THR A 25 -2.35 3.09 -7.02
C THR A 25 -1.25 3.49 -6.05
N LEU A 26 -0.69 2.49 -5.39
CA LEU A 26 0.41 2.63 -4.45
C LEU A 26 1.51 1.63 -4.83
N ARG A 27 2.63 2.17 -5.26
CA ARG A 27 3.75 1.43 -5.83
C ARG A 27 4.90 1.37 -4.82
N PHE A 28 5.43 0.17 -4.64
CA PHE A 28 6.52 -0.13 -3.73
C PHE A 28 7.76 -0.59 -4.51
N ASP A 29 8.70 0.33 -4.73
CA ASP A 29 9.92 0.10 -5.49
C ASP A 29 11.17 0.34 -4.63
N GLU A 30 12.36 0.22 -5.22
CA GLU A 30 13.64 0.51 -4.57
C GLU A 30 13.82 2.02 -4.27
N ASN A 31 13.13 2.87 -5.03
CA ASN A 31 13.10 4.32 -4.82
C ASN A 31 12.15 4.76 -3.69
N GLY A 32 11.50 3.81 -3.01
CA GLY A 32 10.53 4.06 -1.96
C GLY A 32 9.08 3.83 -2.40
N ILE A 33 8.17 4.57 -1.79
CA ILE A 33 6.72 4.41 -1.96
C ILE A 33 6.20 5.54 -2.84
N THR A 34 5.68 5.20 -4.02
CA THR A 34 5.11 6.17 -4.96
C THR A 34 3.60 6.03 -4.99
N LEU A 35 2.89 7.13 -4.80
CA LEU A 35 1.44 7.19 -4.91
C LEU A 35 1.10 7.82 -6.25
N ASN A 36 0.29 7.14 -7.04
CA ASN A 36 -0.23 7.73 -8.27
C ASN A 36 -1.57 8.37 -7.93
N ASN A 37 -1.49 9.58 -7.39
CA ASN A 37 -2.57 10.55 -7.39
C ASN A 37 -1.90 11.94 -7.35
N SER A 38 -2.26 12.84 -8.27
CA SER A 38 -1.52 14.07 -8.58
C SER A 38 -1.54 15.17 -7.49
N GLY A 39 -1.76 14.82 -6.21
CA GLY A 39 -1.88 15.79 -5.13
C GLY A 39 -1.66 15.25 -3.72
N LEU A 40 -1.05 14.08 -3.55
CA LEU A 40 -0.90 13.47 -2.23
C LEU A 40 0.46 13.82 -1.59
N HIS A 41 0.45 14.80 -0.68
CA HIS A 41 1.55 15.04 0.25
C HIS A 41 1.27 14.20 1.49
N ILE A 42 1.99 13.07 1.70
CA ILE A 42 1.93 12.40 3.00
C ILE A 42 2.73 13.27 3.97
N GLU A 43 2.06 14.20 4.65
CA GLU A 43 2.68 15.13 5.60
C GLU A 43 3.05 14.44 6.94
N GLU A 44 2.43 13.29 7.23
CA GLU A 44 2.65 12.57 8.48
C GLU A 44 3.71 11.48 8.32
N SER A 45 4.91 11.73 8.85
CA SER A 45 6.04 10.78 8.88
C SER A 45 5.66 9.39 9.42
N GLY A 46 4.71 9.30 10.35
CA GLY A 46 4.23 8.03 10.88
C GLY A 46 3.48 7.16 9.86
N GLN A 47 2.74 7.77 8.93
CA GLN A 47 2.01 7.04 7.89
C GLN A 47 2.97 6.45 6.84
N ILE A 48 4.06 7.17 6.53
CA ILE A 48 5.12 6.69 5.63
C ILE A 48 5.81 5.46 6.24
N THR A 49 6.21 5.54 7.51
CA THR A 49 6.85 4.41 8.21
C THR A 49 5.96 3.16 8.23
N TYR A 50 4.65 3.33 8.42
CA TYR A 50 3.71 2.20 8.41
C TYR A 50 3.52 1.62 7.00
N LEU A 51 3.49 2.47 5.96
CA LEU A 51 3.50 2.01 4.57
C LEU A 51 4.79 1.26 4.22
N GLU A 52 5.94 1.64 4.77
CA GLU A 52 7.19 0.91 4.59
C GLU A 52 7.15 -0.49 5.25
N GLU A 53 6.50 -0.62 6.41
CA GLU A 53 6.27 -1.94 7.03
C GLU A 53 5.40 -2.83 6.15
N ILE A 54 4.28 -2.28 5.63
CA ILE A 54 3.41 -2.98 4.68
C ILE A 54 4.19 -3.38 3.42
N SER A 55 4.99 -2.47 2.87
CA SER A 55 5.88 -2.72 1.74
C SER A 55 6.83 -3.88 2.00
N ARG A 56 7.49 -3.90 3.17
CA ARG A 56 8.42 -4.98 3.56
C ARG A 56 7.71 -6.33 3.64
N LYS A 57 6.53 -6.39 4.25
CA LYS A 57 5.72 -7.62 4.34
C LYS A 57 5.37 -8.15 2.94
N LEU A 58 4.93 -7.25 2.05
CA LEU A 58 4.54 -7.60 0.68
C LEU A 58 5.76 -8.02 -0.16
N LYS A 59 6.86 -7.26 -0.14
CA LYS A 59 8.11 -7.60 -0.84
C LYS A 59 8.69 -8.92 -0.33
N PHE A 60 8.67 -9.17 0.98
CA PHE A 60 9.15 -10.42 1.56
C PHE A 60 8.37 -11.62 1.00
N ARG A 61 7.05 -11.50 0.89
CA ARG A 61 6.22 -12.58 0.34
C ARG A 61 6.35 -12.74 -1.17
N LEU A 62 6.35 -11.63 -1.90
CA LEU A 62 6.32 -11.63 -3.37
C LEU A 62 7.72 -11.80 -3.98
N GLN A 63 8.78 -11.56 -3.20
CA GLN A 63 10.18 -11.55 -3.62
C GLN A 63 10.43 -10.65 -4.83
N SER A 64 9.65 -9.58 -4.98
CA SER A 64 9.62 -8.69 -6.15
C SER A 64 9.00 -7.36 -5.72
N ASN A 65 9.30 -6.30 -6.46
CA ASN A 65 8.60 -5.03 -6.31
C ASN A 65 7.11 -5.26 -6.58
N CYS A 66 6.26 -4.43 -5.98
CA CYS A 66 4.83 -4.64 -6.07
C CYS A 66 4.05 -3.33 -6.08
N GLN A 67 2.86 -3.39 -6.64
CA GLN A 67 1.95 -2.27 -6.74
C GLN A 67 0.57 -2.72 -6.25
N LEU A 68 0.02 -1.94 -5.34
CA LEU A 68 -1.39 -2.02 -4.94
C LEU A 68 -2.19 -1.19 -5.93
N ILE A 69 -3.21 -1.81 -6.51
CA ILE A 69 -4.17 -1.15 -7.38
C ILE A 69 -5.49 -1.16 -6.65
N PHE A 70 -5.90 0.00 -6.14
CA PHE A 70 -7.16 0.15 -5.46
C PHE A 70 -8.30 0.23 -6.48
N ARG A 71 -9.40 -0.42 -6.15
CA ARG A 71 -10.66 -0.44 -6.88
C ARG A 71 -11.77 0.09 -5.98
N SER A 72 -12.91 0.39 -6.59
CA SER A 72 -14.08 0.90 -5.89
C SER A 72 -14.51 -0.03 -4.74
N GLY A 73 -14.87 0.57 -3.60
CA GLY A 73 -15.37 -0.15 -2.42
C GLY A 73 -14.29 -0.78 -1.52
N PHE A 74 -13.11 -0.16 -1.42
CA PHE A 74 -11.94 -0.69 -0.69
C PHE A 74 -11.63 -2.14 -1.07
N ASN A 75 -11.38 -2.35 -2.35
CA ASN A 75 -10.86 -3.59 -2.87
C ASN A 75 -9.53 -3.28 -3.55
N PHE A 76 -8.53 -4.16 -3.48
CA PHE A 76 -7.25 -3.89 -4.12
C PHE A 76 -6.59 -5.16 -4.62
N ASP A 77 -5.92 -5.05 -5.76
CA ASP A 77 -5.05 -6.09 -6.28
C ASP A 77 -3.60 -5.78 -5.95
N VAL A 78 -2.85 -6.83 -5.65
CA VAL A 78 -1.40 -6.76 -5.53
C VAL A 78 -0.77 -7.32 -6.79
N VAL A 79 -0.10 -6.46 -7.55
CA VAL A 79 0.55 -6.81 -8.82
C VAL A 79 2.06 -6.74 -8.62
N ARG A 80 2.79 -7.74 -9.13
CA ARG A 80 4.26 -7.73 -9.15
C ARG A 80 4.75 -6.87 -10.31
N ILE A 81 5.83 -6.14 -10.08
CA ILE A 81 6.52 -5.26 -11.05
C ILE A 81 8.00 -5.59 -11.11
#